data_AF-A0A8T5TVY6-F1
#
_entry.id   AF-A0A8T5TVY6-F1
#
_cell.length_a   1.000
_cell.length_b   1.000
_cell.length_c   1.000
_cell.angle_alpha   90.00
_cell.angle_beta   90.00
_cell.angle_gamma   90.00
#
_symmetry.space_group_name_H-M   'P 1'
#
loop_
_entity.id
_entity.type
_entity.pdbx_description
1 polymer ?
#
loop_
_entity_poly.entity_id
_entity_poly.type
_entity_poly.pdbx_seq_one_letter_code
_entity_poly.pdbx_strand_id
1 'polypeptide(L)' 'IKLYEECIDDFLDENSPIKYDKEIFKFTELYRNSIWLTKNIKESTSIRRNISKVKNLIQLKGIFESIIQSFNS' A
#
# COMPACT_ATOMS: atom_id res chain seq x y z
N ILE A 1 2.15 8.77 -1.99
CA ILE A 1 2.47 7.82 -0.88
C ILE A 1 2.76 8.62 0.38
N LYS A 2 3.80 9.46 0.41
CA LYS A 2 4.18 10.26 1.59
C LYS A 2 3.03 11.04 2.26
N LEU A 3 2.29 11.85 1.50
CA LEU A 3 1.12 12.60 2.03
C LEU A 3 0.03 11.67 2.62
N TYR A 4 -0.14 10.48 2.03
CA TYR A 4 -1.12 9.50 2.52
C TYR A 4 -0.63 8.76 3.76
N GLU A 5 0.68 8.50 3.86
CA GLU A 5 1.31 7.96 5.06
C GLU A 5 1.25 8.96 6.22
N GLU A 6 1.52 10.24 5.95
CA GLU A 6 1.40 11.33 6.92
C GLU A 6 -0.04 11.44 7.46
N CYS A 7 -1.06 11.35 6.59
CA CYS A 7 -2.46 11.31 7.05
C CYS A 7 -2.81 10.07 7.87
N ILE A 8 -2.21 8.90 7.61
CA ILE A 8 -2.43 7.71 8.45
C ILE A 8 -1.81 7.91 9.83
N ASP A 9 -0.58 8.43 9.86
CA ASP A 9 0.19 8.61 11.09
C ASP A 9 -0.50 9.65 12.00
N ASP A 10 -1.14 10.69 11.44
CA ASP A 10 -1.94 11.68 12.18
C ASP A 10 -3.23 11.11 12.82
N PHE A 11 -3.80 10.03 12.27
CA PHE A 11 -5.01 9.40 12.79
C PHE A 11 -4.75 8.23 13.76
N LEU A 12 -3.51 7.76 13.86
CA LEU A 12 -3.08 6.73 14.80
C LEU A 12 -2.66 7.38 16.13
N ASP A 13 -3.66 7.77 16.94
CA ASP A 13 -3.44 8.24 18.31
C ASP A 13 -2.77 7.13 19.15
N GLU A 14 -1.62 7.44 19.74
CA GLU A 14 -0.86 6.52 20.60
C GLU A 14 -1.64 6.13 21.87
N ASN A 15 -2.67 6.91 22.21
CA ASN A 15 -3.57 6.69 23.34
C ASN A 15 -4.84 5.91 22.96
N SER A 16 -4.96 5.44 21.71
CA SER A 16 -6.10 4.65 21.28
C SER A 16 -6.24 3.38 22.15
N PRO A 17 -7.43 3.08 22.71
CA PRO A 17 -7.66 1.88 23.51
C PRO A 17 -7.53 0.60 22.67
N ILE A 18 -7.53 0.74 21.35
CA ILE A 18 -7.29 -0.35 20.41
C ILE A 18 -5.79 -0.36 20.11
N LYS A 19 -5.04 -1.24 20.80
CA LYS A 19 -3.65 -1.57 20.44
C LYS A 19 -3.63 -2.31 19.10
N TYR A 20 -3.85 -1.59 18.01
CA TYR A 20 -3.48 -2.08 16.69
C TYR A 20 -1.97 -1.99 16.56
N ASP A 21 -1.34 -3.08 16.11
CA ASP A 21 0.03 -3.02 15.64
C ASP A 21 0.09 -2.02 14.48
N LYS A 22 0.82 -0.90 14.69
CA LYS A 22 0.91 0.21 13.73
C LYS A 22 1.33 -0.30 12.34
N GLU A 23 2.21 -1.31 12.27
CA GLU A 23 2.63 -1.88 10.98
C GLU A 23 1.51 -2.64 10.28
N ILE A 24 0.73 -3.43 11.02
CA ILE A 24 -0.41 -4.19 10.47
C ILE A 24 -1.49 -3.23 9.96
N PHE A 25 -1.78 -2.18 10.73
CA PHE A 25 -2.75 -1.16 10.31
C PHE A 25 -2.30 -0.46 9.03
N LYS A 26 -1.05 0.05 9.03
CA LYS A 26 -0.46 0.72 7.87
C LYS A 26 -0.44 -0.18 6.64
N PHE A 27 -0.07 -1.44 6.81
CA PHE A 27 -0.11 -2.44 5.74
C PHE A 27 -1.53 -2.64 5.21
N THR A 28 -2.52 -2.82 6.09
CA THR A 28 -3.91 -3.08 5.69
C THR A 28 -4.49 -1.93 4.87
N GLU A 29 -4.26 -0.69 5.31
CA GLU A 29 -4.77 0.50 4.63
C GLU A 29 -4.07 0.74 3.28
N LEU A 30 -2.73 0.64 3.25
CA LEU A 30 -1.97 0.76 2.00
C LEU A 30 -2.31 -0.37 1.01
N TYR A 31 -2.50 -1.59 1.50
CA TYR A 31 -2.93 -2.73 0.69
C TYR A 31 -4.30 -2.47 0.05
N ARG A 32 -5.30 -2.04 0.82
CA ARG A 32 -6.64 -1.71 0.30
C ARG A 32 -6.57 -0.64 -0.78
N ASN A 33 -5.81 0.42 -0.55
CA ASN A 33 -5.67 1.51 -1.50
C ASN A 33 -4.89 1.14 -2.75
N SER A 34 -3.93 0.22 -2.65
CA SER A 34 -3.16 -0.25 -3.81
C SER A 34 -4.04 -0.91 -4.89
N ILE A 35 -5.10 -1.60 -4.49
CA ILE A 35 -6.07 -2.20 -5.43
C ILE A 35 -6.82 -1.12 -6.22
N TRP A 36 -7.20 -0.02 -5.55
CA TRP A 36 -7.88 1.11 -6.19
C TRP A 36 -6.95 1.91 -7.10
N LEU A 37 -5.75 2.25 -6.61
CA LEU A 37 -4.77 3.05 -7.33
C LEU A 37 -4.33 2.40 -8.65
N THR A 38 -4.31 1.08 -8.71
CA THR A 38 -3.83 0.33 -9.88
C THR A 38 -4.91 0.01 -10.91
N LYS A 39 -6.17 0.38 -10.66
CA LYS A 39 -7.32 -0.01 -11.51
C LYS A 39 -7.18 0.41 -12.98
N ASN A 40 -6.64 1.59 -13.24
CA ASN A 40 -6.56 2.20 -14.57
C ASN A 40 -5.16 2.14 -15.19
N ILE A 41 -4.24 1.37 -14.59
CA ILE A 41 -2.89 1.16 -15.13
C ILE A 41 -2.94 0.04 -16.19
N LYS A 42 -2.14 0.15 -17.25
CA LYS A 42 -1.95 -0.94 -18.22
C LYS A 42 -1.48 -2.20 -17.48
N GLU A 43 -2.00 -3.37 -17.83
CA GLU A 43 -1.78 -4.62 -17.08
C GLU A 43 -2.33 -4.65 -15.63
N SER A 44 -3.33 -3.81 -15.30
CA SER A 44 -3.94 -3.73 -13.95
C SER A 44 -4.41 -5.07 -13.39
N THR A 45 -4.81 -6.03 -14.24
CA THR A 45 -5.17 -7.39 -13.80
C THR A 45 -3.96 -8.17 -13.28
N SER A 46 -2.83 -8.09 -13.99
CA SER A 46 -1.57 -8.73 -13.56
C SER A 46 -1.04 -8.08 -12.29
N ILE A 47 -1.05 -6.74 -12.25
CA ILE A 47 -0.65 -5.96 -11.08
C ILE A 47 -1.48 -6.34 -9.85
N ARG A 48 -2.81 -6.39 -9.98
CA ARG A 48 -3.69 -6.80 -8.86
C ARG A 48 -3.43 -8.22 -8.39
N ARG A 49 -3.13 -9.17 -9.28
CA ARG A 49 -2.74 -10.54 -8.91
C ARG A 49 -1.41 -10.58 -8.14
N ASN A 50 -0.49 -9.67 -8.42
CA ASN A 50 0.77 -9.58 -7.68
C ASN A 50 0.52 -8.94 -6.31
N ILE A 51 -0.26 -7.86 -6.25
CA ILE A 51 -0.66 -7.21 -4.99
C ILE A 51 -1.32 -8.22 -4.05
N SER A 52 -2.24 -9.07 -4.54
CA SER A 52 -2.95 -10.04 -3.70
C SER A 52 -2.06 -11.10 -3.04
N LYS A 53 -0.79 -11.21 -3.44
CA LYS A 53 0.20 -12.15 -2.87
C LYS A 53 1.12 -11.51 -1.83
N VAL A 54 1.06 -10.19 -1.68
CA VAL A 54 1.88 -9.41 -0.74
C VAL A 54 1.47 -9.69 0.71
N LYS A 55 2.46 -9.81 1.60
CA LYS A 55 2.26 -10.09 3.02
C LYS A 55 2.78 -9.00 3.95
N ASN A 56 3.49 -8.00 3.43
CA ASN A 56 4.08 -6.91 4.21
C ASN A 56 4.36 -5.67 3.34
N LEU A 57 4.70 -4.57 4.00
CA LEU A 57 4.99 -3.28 3.36
C LEU A 57 6.17 -3.32 2.38
N ILE A 58 7.21 -4.10 2.69
CA ILE A 58 8.41 -4.23 1.85
C ILE A 58 8.03 -4.80 0.48
N GLN A 59 7.25 -5.88 0.48
CA GLN A 59 6.76 -6.50 -0.75
C GLN A 59 5.81 -5.56 -1.52
N LEU A 60 4.93 -4.83 -0.83
CA LEU A 60 4.04 -3.87 -1.46
C LEU A 60 4.81 -2.75 -2.17
N LYS A 61 5.85 -2.23 -1.50
CA LYS A 61 6.75 -1.21 -2.04
C LYS A 61 7.46 -1.72 -3.30
N GLY A 62 7.99 -2.93 -3.27
CA GLY A 62 8.66 -3.53 -4.43
C GLY A 62 7.75 -3.63 -5.67
N ILE A 63 6.46 -3.96 -5.50
CA ILE A 63 5.50 -3.94 -6.61
C ILE A 63 5.36 -2.54 -7.21
N PHE A 64 5.22 -1.51 -6.37
CA PHE A 64 5.08 -0.14 -6.85
C PHE A 64 6.36 0.36 -7.55
N GLU A 65 7.54 0.01 -7.05
CA GLU A 65 8.81 0.32 -7.70
C GLU A 65 8.88 -0.32 -9.09
N SER A 66 8.49 -1.59 -9.24
CA SER A 66 8.42 -2.26 -10.55
C SER A 66 7.42 -1.60 -11.50
N ILE A 67 6.25 -1.18 -11.01
CA ILE A 67 5.27 -0.44 -11.82
C ILE A 67 5.88 0.88 -12.31
N ILE A 68 6.49 1.66 -11.42
CA ILE A 68 7.10 2.95 -11.77
C ILE A 68 8.24 2.76 -12.78
N GLN A 69 9.10 1.76 -12.60
CA GLN A 69 10.16 1.45 -13.56
C GLN A 69 9.60 1.11 -14.95
N SER A 70 8.49 0.39 -15.02
CA SER A 70 7.83 0.03 -16.29
C SER A 70 7.28 1.25 -17.05
N PHE A 71 6.99 2.37 -16.37
CA PHE A 71 6.57 3.61 -17.01
C PHE A 71 7.74 4.47 -17.51
N ASN A 72 8.93 4.28 -16.94
CA ASN A 72 10.13 5.06 -17.28
C ASN A 72 11.05 4.35 -18.30
N SER A 73 10.66 3.16 -18.76
CA SER A 73 11.38 2.35 -19.76
C SER A 73 10.74 2.48 -21.13
#